data_AF-A0A9P5PBA9-F1
#
_entry.id   AF-A0A9P5PBA9-F1
#
_cell.length_a   1.000
_cell.length_b   1.000
_cell.length_c   1.000
_cell.angle_alpha   90.00
_cell.angle_beta   90.00
_cell.angle_gamma   90.00
#
_symmetry.space_group_name_H-M   'P 1'
#
loop_
_entity.id
_entity.type
_entity.pdbx_description
1 polymer ?
#
loop_
_entity_poly.entity_id
_entity_poly.type
_entity_poly.pdbx_seq_one_letter_code
_entity_poly.pdbx_strand_id
1 'polypeptide(L)' 'LTGIDISQCLFPTQPPQNITFAVHTVTNLPESWSNRFKLANQRLLIGALTSDQWGTALRELYRVLKPGGWIQLLES' A
#
# COMPACT_ATOMS: atom_id res chain seq x y z
N LEU A 1 -0.92 -12.32 1.23
CA LEU A 1 -1.32 -10.92 0.92
C LEU A 1 -0.85 -10.04 2.06
N THR A 2 -0.42 -8.81 1.79
CA THR A 2 -0.02 -7.86 2.83
C THR A 2 -0.92 -6.63 2.73
N GLY A 3 -1.72 -6.40 3.77
CA GLY A 3 -2.56 -5.22 3.91
C GLY A 3 -1.90 -4.19 4.80
N ILE A 4 -2.15 -2.91 4.52
CA ILE A 4 -1.65 -1.80 5.34
C ILE A 4 -2.74 -0.76 5.56
N ASP A 5 -2.63 -0.04 6.67
CA ASP A 5 -3.38 1.17 6.97
C ASP A 5 -2.52 2.03 7.92
N ILE A 6 -2.78 3.33 8.00
CA ILE A 6 -2.15 4.21 8.99
C ILE A 6 -2.62 3.91 10.42
N SER A 7 -3.71 3.15 10.58
CA SER A 7 -4.26 2.74 11.85
C SER A 7 -4.68 1.27 11.85
N GLN A 8 -4.42 0.58 12.95
CA GLN A 8 -4.86 -0.80 13.16
C GLN A 8 -6.36 -0.93 13.52
N CYS A 9 -7.08 0.18 13.71
CA CYS A 9 -8.47 0.15 14.19
C CYS A 9 -9.43 -0.66 13.30
N LEU A 10 -9.13 -0.79 12.01
CA LEU A 10 -9.94 -1.54 11.05
C LEU A 10 -9.38 -2.93 10.72
N PHE A 11 -8.28 -3.35 11.36
CA PHE A 11 -7.72 -4.67 11.11
C PHE A 11 -8.62 -5.76 11.72
N PRO A 12 -8.79 -6.89 11.03
CA PRO A 12 -9.57 -8.00 11.58
C PRO A 12 -8.85 -8.60 12.78
N THR A 13 -9.61 -8.94 13.83
CA THR A 13 -9.07 -9.63 15.01
C THR A 13 -8.58 -11.05 14.71
N GLN A 14 -9.15 -11.68 13.67
CA GLN A 14 -8.81 -13.04 13.23
C GLN A 14 -8.58 -13.04 11.71
N PRO A 15 -7.39 -12.65 11.22
CA PRO A 15 -7.08 -12.69 9.80
C PRO A 15 -6.89 -14.14 9.30
N PRO A 16 -7.20 -14.42 8.02
CA PRO A 16 -6.80 -15.67 7.38
C PRO A 16 -5.28 -15.87 7.43
N GLN A 17 -4.81 -17.11 7.55
CA GLN A 17 -3.38 -17.43 7.72
C GLN A 17 -2.46 -16.92 6.60
N ASN A 18 -3.00 -16.69 5.40
CA ASN A 18 -2.24 -16.21 4.24
C ASN A 18 -2.25 -14.68 4.10
N ILE A 19 -2.78 -13.93 5.07
CA ILE A 19 -2.85 -12.47 5.07
C ILE A 19 -2.14 -11.91 6.30
N THR A 20 -1.26 -10.96 6.07
CA THR A 20 -0.64 -10.16 7.13
C THR A 20 -1.07 -8.71 7.03
N PHE A 21 -1.24 -8.06 8.17
CA PHE A 21 -1.57 -6.65 8.27
C PHE A 21 -0.43 -5.91 8.99
N ALA A 22 -0.14 -4.68 8.59
CA ALA A 22 0.88 -3.85 9.21
C ALA A 22 0.48 -2.38 9.19
N VAL A 23 0.83 -1.64 10.23
CA VAL A 23 0.55 -0.20 10.31
C VAL A 23 1.62 0.57 9.54
N HIS A 24 1.25 1.11 8.38
CA HIS A 24 2.12 1.90 7.51
C HIS A 24 1.31 2.93 6.73
N THR A 25 1.94 4.07 6.43
CA THR A 25 1.43 5.00 5.42
C THR A 25 1.91 4.59 4.02
N VAL A 26 1.07 4.80 3.01
CA VAL A 26 1.43 4.56 1.61
C VAL A 26 2.57 5.47 1.13
N THR A 27 2.85 6.56 1.84
CA THR A 27 3.94 7.50 1.52
C THR A 27 5.29 7.11 2.13
N ASN A 28 5.36 6.03 2.92
CA ASN A 28 6.58 5.56 3.59
C ASN A 28 6.46 4.06 3.91
N LEU A 29 6.61 3.24 2.87
CA LEU A 29 6.59 1.79 2.98
C LEU A 29 7.98 1.27 3.37
N PRO A 30 8.09 0.09 4.01
CA PRO A 30 9.39 -0.46 4.40
C PRO A 30 10.38 -0.58 3.22
N GLU A 31 11.64 -0.21 3.44
CA GLU A 31 12.70 -0.32 2.42
C GLU A 31 12.91 -1.76 1.95
N SER A 32 12.77 -2.72 2.88
CA SER A 32 12.86 -4.16 2.62
C SER A 32 11.79 -4.69 1.67
N TRP A 33 10.80 -3.88 1.30
CA TRP A 33 9.74 -4.25 0.36
C TRP A 33 10.07 -3.91 -1.10
N SER A 34 11.24 -3.34 -1.38
CA SER A 34 11.66 -3.04 -2.75
C SER A 34 11.66 -4.30 -3.63
N ASN A 35 11.10 -4.22 -4.85
CA ASN A 35 11.01 -5.35 -5.79
C ASN A 35 10.37 -6.63 -5.20
N ARG A 36 9.36 -6.49 -4.34
CA ARG A 36 8.77 -7.62 -3.59
C ARG A 36 7.44 -8.08 -4.15
N PHE A 37 6.55 -7.16 -4.51
CA PHE A 37 5.17 -7.47 -4.87
C PHE A 37 4.98 -7.53 -6.39
N LYS A 38 4.01 -8.33 -6.85
CA LYS A 38 3.61 -8.35 -8.27
C LYS A 38 2.46 -7.39 -8.57
N LEU A 39 1.70 -7.01 -7.56
CA LEU A 39 0.56 -6.11 -7.63
C LEU A 39 0.53 -5.23 -6.37
N ALA A 40 0.31 -3.94 -6.56
CA ALA A 40 0.02 -2.99 -5.51
C ALA A 40 -1.37 -2.40 -5.77
N ASN A 41 -2.31 -2.63 -4.87
CA ASN A 41 -3.68 -2.13 -4.97
C ASN A 41 -3.88 -1.04 -3.91
N GLN A 42 -4.25 0.15 -4.36
CA GLN A 42 -4.63 1.27 -3.50
C GLN A 42 -6.03 1.75 -3.92
N ARG A 43 -6.86 2.09 -2.93
CA ARG A 43 -8.23 2.52 -3.18
C ARG A 43 -8.67 3.61 -2.20
N LEU A 44 -9.43 4.59 -2.71
CA LEU A 44 -10.13 5.65 -1.96
C LEU A 44 -9.20 6.53 -1.08
N LEU A 45 -8.08 7.01 -1.62
CA LEU A 45 -7.20 7.97 -0.93
C LEU A 45 -7.24 9.39 -1.51
N ILE A 46 -8.08 9.68 -2.52
CA ILE A 46 -8.08 10.99 -3.19
C ILE A 46 -8.34 12.15 -2.22
N GLY A 47 -9.20 11.95 -1.21
CA GLY A 47 -9.45 12.91 -0.14
C GLY A 47 -8.50 12.82 1.06
N ALA A 48 -7.61 11.83 1.10
CA ALA A 48 -6.72 11.55 2.23
C ALA A 48 -5.28 12.03 2.02
N LEU A 49 -4.87 12.27 0.77
CA LEU A 49 -3.51 12.71 0.43
C LEU A 49 -3.53 14.07 -0.27
N THR A 50 -2.55 14.92 0.05
CA THR A 50 -2.25 16.12 -0.73
C THR A 50 -1.66 15.76 -2.10
N SER A 51 -1.62 16.71 -3.03
CA SER A 51 -1.00 16.53 -4.34
C SER A 51 0.46 16.08 -4.26
N ASP A 52 1.24 16.62 -3.32
CA ASP A 52 2.65 16.22 -3.11
C ASP A 52 2.76 14.82 -2.51
N GLN A 53 1.85 14.47 -1.58
CA GLN A 53 1.81 13.14 -0.97
C GLN A 53 1.45 12.07 -1.99
N TRP A 54 0.58 12.37 -2.96
CA TRP A 54 0.30 11.49 -4.08
C TRP A 54 1.55 11.15 -4.90
N GLY A 55 2.39 12.15 -5.20
CA GLY A 55 3.67 11.93 -5.87
C GLY A 55 4.58 10.98 -5.10
N THR A 56 4.62 11.10 -3.77
CA THR A 56 5.40 10.19 -2.90
C THR A 56 4.78 8.79 -2.81
N ALA A 57 3.46 8.69 -2.66
CA ALA A 57 2.74 7.42 -2.63
C ALA A 57 2.97 6.61 -3.91
N LEU A 58 2.89 7.24 -5.08
CA LEU A 58 3.13 6.57 -6.36
C LEU A 58 4.58 6.08 -6.50
N ARG A 59 5.57 6.83 -6.03
CA ARG A 59 6.98 6.39 -5.99
C ARG A 59 7.16 5.17 -5.09
N GLU A 60 6.54 5.16 -3.93
CA GLU A 60 6.59 4.04 -3.00
C GLU A 60 5.89 2.79 -3.57
N LEU A 61 4.68 2.95 -4.11
CA LEU A 61 3.95 1.86 -4.78
C LEU A 61 4.75 1.29 -5.96
N TYR A 62 5.44 2.13 -6.74
CA TYR A 62 6.33 1.67 -7.80
C TYR A 62 7.54 0.90 -7.25
N ARG A 63 8.24 1.46 -6.25
CA ARG A 63 9.46 0.88 -5.65
C ARG A 63 9.22 -0.55 -5.13
N VAL A 64 8.07 -0.78 -4.50
CA VAL A 64 7.78 -2.09 -3.89
C VAL A 64 7.39 -3.17 -4.92
N LEU A 65 7.13 -2.78 -6.17
CA LEU A 65 6.80 -3.71 -7.24
C LEU A 65 8.05 -4.33 -7.87
N LYS A 66 7.94 -5.61 -8.21
CA LYS A 66 8.88 -6.29 -9.11
C LYS A 66 8.80 -5.69 -10.51
N PRO A 67 9.88 -5.76 -11.32
CA PRO A 67 9.79 -5.44 -12.73
C PRO A 67 8.64 -6.20 -13.41
N GLY A 68 7.81 -5.48 -14.17
CA GLY A 68 6.59 -6.03 -14.79
C GLY A 68 5.38 -6.20 -13.86
N GLY A 69 5.47 -5.72 -12.62
CA GLY A 69 4.35 -5.65 -11.69
C GLY A 69 3.35 -4.54 -12.04
N TRP A 70 2.20 -4.57 -11.39
CA TRP A 70 1.07 -3.68 -11.68
C TRP A 70 0.73 -2.80 -10.48
N ILE A 71 0.41 -1.54 -10.75
CA ILE A 71 -0.29 -0.66 -9.80
C ILE A 71 -1.75 -0.61 -10.23
N GLN A 72 -2.65 -0.81 -9.27
CA GLN A 72 -4.09 -0.64 -9.44
C GLN A 72 -4.57 0.46 -8.49
N LEU A 73 -5.03 1.57 -9.05
CA LEU A 73 -5.55 2.73 -8.31
C LEU A 73 -7.05 2.87 -8.56
N LEU A 74 -7.86 2.89 -7.51
CA LEU A 74 -9.31 3.08 -7.60
C LEU A 74 -9.73 4.28 -6.75
N GLU A 75 -10.14 5.36 -7.40
CA GLU A 75 -10.64 6.59 -6.78
C GLU A 75 -12.09 6.87 -7.22
N SER A 76 -12.79 7.76 -6.49
CA SER A 76 -14.16 8.23 -6.79
C SER A 76 -14.19 9.71 -7.14
#